data_AF-A0A7X8TFR9-F1
#
_entry.id   AF-A0A7X8TFR9-F1
#
_cell.length_a   1.000
_cell.length_b   1.000
_cell.length_c   1.000
_cell.angle_alpha   90.00
_cell.angle_beta   90.00
_cell.angle_gamma   90.00
#
_symmetry.space_group_name_H-M   'P 1'
#
loop_
_entity.id
_entity.type
_entity.pdbx_description
1 polymer ?
#
loop_
_entity_poly.entity_id
_entity_poly.type
_entity_poly.pdbx_seq_one_letter_code
_entity_poly.pdbx_strand_id
1 'polypeptide(L)'
;MDRFKEYSDAGAAAFDLAQPETLRQLEGIPTLLMYEVGAGGPHARVVRHGQLRNIVRRGRDINFEFEPDPDHAYLDRGLVLAMADQLGIGQFEQHRTHWAIKDGVLPLALLETGTAERVQRTVRIVAAEYVAARRELDAGMRQARRFIERFAKQLLDLSLLQ
;
A
#
# COMPACT_ATOMS: atom_id res chain seq x y z
N MET A 1 1.58 -21.16 11.89
CA MET A 1 1.27 -19.79 11.41
C MET A 1 2.34 -18.90 11.97
N ASP A 2 3.47 -18.83 11.29
CA ASP A 2 4.74 -18.55 11.99
C ASP A 2 5.02 -17.04 12.13
N ARG A 3 4.09 -16.20 11.67
CA ARG A 3 4.24 -14.74 11.55
C ARG A 3 3.04 -13.95 12.07
N PHE A 4 2.28 -14.57 12.98
CA PHE A 4 1.22 -13.86 13.68
C PHE A 4 1.85 -12.88 14.67
N LYS A 5 1.46 -11.61 14.61
CA LYS A 5 1.97 -10.50 15.44
C LYS A 5 3.42 -10.07 15.20
N GLU A 6 4.03 -10.42 14.05
CA GLU A 6 5.46 -10.17 13.78
C GLU A 6 5.86 -8.69 13.86
N TYR A 7 4.93 -7.76 13.64
CA TYR A 7 5.16 -6.31 13.75
C TYR A 7 4.01 -5.61 14.48
N SER A 8 3.36 -6.30 15.40
CA SER A 8 2.30 -5.68 16.16
C SER A 8 2.81 -4.73 17.24
N ASP A 9 1.98 -3.76 17.60
CA ASP A 9 2.19 -2.91 18.76
C ASP A 9 1.80 -3.61 20.07
N ALA A 10 1.94 -2.91 21.20
CA ALA A 10 1.78 -3.47 22.53
C ALA A 10 0.36 -4.03 22.78
N GLY A 11 -0.68 -3.41 22.22
CA GLY A 11 -2.06 -3.87 22.33
C GLY A 11 -2.28 -5.28 21.78
N ALA A 12 -1.38 -5.78 20.94
CA ALA A 12 -1.47 -7.13 20.43
C ALA A 12 -1.22 -8.23 21.47
N ALA A 13 -0.63 -7.91 22.63
CA ALA A 13 -0.31 -8.87 23.67
C ALA A 13 -1.54 -9.70 24.11
N ALA A 14 -2.74 -9.13 24.04
CA ALA A 14 -4.00 -9.76 24.43
C ALA A 14 -4.45 -10.90 23.50
N PHE A 15 -3.91 -11.00 22.28
CA PHE A 15 -4.34 -12.00 21.30
C PHE A 15 -3.36 -13.17 21.22
N ASP A 16 -3.89 -14.37 21.42
CA ASP A 16 -3.14 -15.62 21.43
C ASP A 16 -3.81 -16.64 20.50
N LEU A 17 -3.04 -17.17 19.56
CA LEU A 17 -3.51 -18.23 18.66
C LEU A 17 -3.95 -19.48 19.43
N ALA A 18 -3.32 -19.78 20.57
CA ALA A 18 -3.66 -20.93 21.39
C ALA A 18 -4.98 -20.76 22.14
N GLN A 19 -5.52 -19.54 22.20
CA GLN A 19 -6.76 -19.17 22.89
C GLN A 19 -7.74 -18.55 21.87
N PRO A 20 -8.47 -19.37 21.08
CA PRO A 20 -9.30 -18.90 19.97
C PRO A 20 -10.34 -17.84 20.35
N GLU A 21 -10.81 -17.84 21.60
CA GLU A 21 -11.72 -16.85 22.17
C GLU A 21 -11.11 -15.44 22.19
N THR A 22 -9.79 -15.32 22.36
CA THR A 22 -9.10 -14.02 22.29
C THR A 22 -9.11 -13.48 20.86
N LEU A 23 -9.04 -14.35 19.85
CA LEU A 23 -9.07 -13.95 18.44
C LEU A 23 -10.43 -13.36 18.03
N ARG A 24 -11.52 -13.73 18.70
CA ARG A 24 -12.84 -13.12 18.44
C ARG A 24 -12.85 -11.62 18.72
N GLN A 25 -11.96 -11.13 19.59
CA GLN A 25 -11.84 -9.70 19.85
C GLN A 25 -11.27 -8.92 18.65
N LEU A 26 -10.67 -9.61 17.67
CA LEU A 26 -10.27 -9.01 16.39
C LEU A 26 -11.47 -8.81 15.46
N GLU A 27 -12.62 -9.45 15.72
CA GLU A 27 -13.83 -9.23 14.93
C GLU A 27 -14.33 -7.80 15.14
N GLY A 28 -14.61 -7.11 14.04
CA GLY A 28 -15.02 -5.71 14.06
C GLY A 28 -13.90 -4.68 14.10
N ILE A 29 -12.64 -5.10 14.24
CA ILE A 29 -11.50 -4.17 14.11
C ILE A 29 -11.29 -3.84 12.62
N PRO A 30 -11.17 -2.55 12.25
CA PRO A 30 -10.81 -2.14 10.89
C PRO A 30 -9.53 -2.83 10.42
N THR A 31 -9.59 -3.45 9.27
CA THR A 31 -8.54 -4.34 8.76
C THR A 31 -8.18 -3.97 7.33
N LEU A 32 -6.88 -3.92 7.05
CA LEU A 32 -6.33 -3.75 5.71
C LEU A 32 -5.76 -5.09 5.22
N LEU A 33 -6.19 -5.53 4.03
CA LEU A 33 -5.59 -6.64 3.30
C LEU A 33 -4.82 -6.09 2.09
N MET A 34 -3.52 -6.34 2.09
CA MET A 34 -2.59 -5.83 1.07
C MET A 34 -1.66 -6.95 0.62
N TYR A 35 -1.35 -6.97 -0.68
CA TYR A 35 -0.30 -7.85 -1.22
C TYR A 35 1.10 -7.31 -0.93
N GLU A 36 2.07 -8.21 -0.79
CA GLU A 36 3.48 -7.87 -0.70
C GLU A 36 3.94 -6.97 -1.86
N VAL A 37 4.91 -6.10 -1.58
CA VAL A 37 5.60 -5.34 -2.63
C VAL A 37 6.29 -6.31 -3.58
N GLY A 38 6.07 -6.11 -4.88
CA GLY A 38 6.57 -7.01 -5.92
C GLY A 38 5.57 -8.08 -6.37
N ALA A 39 4.43 -8.22 -5.68
CA ALA A 39 3.34 -9.05 -6.18
C ALA A 39 2.86 -8.56 -7.56
N GLY A 40 2.66 -9.49 -8.49
CA GLY A 40 2.14 -9.22 -9.82
C GLY A 40 0.61 -9.34 -9.89
N GLY A 41 0.06 -9.01 -11.06
CA GLY A 41 -1.36 -9.22 -11.37
C GLY A 41 -2.28 -8.03 -11.10
N PRO A 42 -3.56 -8.15 -11.48
CA PRO A 42 -4.52 -7.05 -11.55
C PRO A 42 -4.91 -6.49 -10.17
N HIS A 43 -4.51 -7.12 -9.08
CA HIS A 43 -4.90 -6.76 -7.71
C HIS A 43 -3.73 -6.32 -6.84
N ALA A 44 -2.50 -6.39 -7.34
CA ALA A 44 -1.33 -6.06 -6.53
C ALA A 44 -1.42 -4.66 -5.91
N ARG A 45 -1.95 -3.69 -6.66
CA ARG A 45 -2.05 -2.28 -6.27
C ARG A 45 -3.28 -1.94 -5.42
N VAL A 46 -4.15 -2.90 -5.16
CA VAL A 46 -5.41 -2.67 -4.43
C VAL A 46 -5.21 -3.16 -3.00
N VAL A 47 -5.52 -2.30 -2.04
CA VAL A 47 -5.68 -2.65 -0.63
C VAL A 47 -7.17 -2.76 -0.35
N ARG A 48 -7.59 -3.81 0.35
CA ARG A 48 -8.98 -3.98 0.79
C ARG A 48 -9.11 -3.50 2.22
N HIS A 49 -10.10 -2.66 2.48
CA HIS A 49 -10.47 -2.18 3.80
C HIS A 49 -11.82 -2.79 4.19
N GLY A 50 -11.95 -3.19 5.46
CA GLY A 50 -13.13 -3.86 5.97
C GLY A 50 -12.92 -4.42 7.36
N GLN A 51 -13.67 -5.44 7.71
CA GLN A 51 -13.61 -6.09 9.02
C GLN A 51 -13.50 -7.60 8.87
N LEU A 52 -12.87 -8.22 9.87
CA LEU A 52 -12.84 -9.67 10.00
C LEU A 52 -14.11 -10.15 10.72
N ARG A 53 -14.64 -11.29 10.29
CA ARG A 53 -15.79 -12.00 10.88
C ARG A 53 -15.48 -13.49 10.99
N ASN A 54 -16.16 -14.17 11.90
CA ASN A 54 -16.14 -15.62 12.01
C ASN A 54 -14.70 -16.17 12.07
N ILE A 55 -13.86 -15.57 12.91
CA ILE A 55 -12.44 -15.94 13.00
C ILE A 55 -12.34 -17.29 13.72
N VAL A 56 -11.82 -18.29 13.03
CA VAL A 56 -11.67 -19.66 13.55
C VAL A 56 -10.29 -20.21 13.26
N ARG A 57 -9.63 -20.72 14.29
CA ARG A 57 -8.38 -21.49 14.12
C ARG A 57 -8.70 -22.93 13.71
N ARG A 58 -8.10 -23.40 12.62
CA ARG A 58 -8.16 -24.79 12.15
C ARG A 58 -6.73 -25.33 12.01
N GLY A 59 -6.26 -26.05 13.02
CA GLY A 59 -4.89 -26.57 13.05
C GLY A 59 -3.84 -25.45 13.04
N ARG A 60 -3.14 -25.31 11.91
CA ARG A 60 -2.11 -24.28 11.70
C ARG A 60 -2.62 -23.04 10.97
N ASP A 61 -3.87 -23.04 10.53
CA ASP A 61 -4.46 -21.98 9.74
C ASP A 61 -5.47 -21.17 10.56
N ILE A 62 -5.62 -19.89 10.23
CA ILE A 62 -6.73 -19.06 10.66
C ILE A 62 -7.63 -18.88 9.45
N ASN A 63 -8.89 -19.27 9.59
CA ASN A 63 -9.94 -18.95 8.64
C ASN A 63 -10.77 -17.80 9.19
N PHE A 64 -11.20 -16.93 8.30
CA PHE A 64 -12.07 -15.81 8.62
C PHE A 64 -12.85 -15.43 7.37
N GLU A 65 -13.98 -14.78 7.60
CA GLU A 65 -14.70 -14.06 6.57
C GLU A 65 -14.23 -12.61 6.56
N PHE A 66 -13.98 -12.06 5.38
CA PHE A 66 -13.65 -10.66 5.21
C PHE A 66 -14.88 -9.93 4.71
N GLU A 67 -15.40 -9.02 5.51
CA GLU A 67 -16.53 -8.15 5.18
C GLU A 67 -15.95 -6.79 4.74
N PRO A 68 -15.99 -6.45 3.44
CA PRO A 68 -15.51 -5.15 2.97
C PRO A 68 -16.33 -4.01 3.56
N ASP A 69 -15.68 -2.88 3.81
CA ASP A 69 -16.38 -1.66 4.20
C ASP A 69 -17.36 -1.22 3.08
N PRO A 70 -18.62 -0.88 3.39
CA PRO A 70 -19.64 -0.65 2.37
C PRO A 70 -19.34 0.56 1.48
N ASP A 71 -18.63 1.57 1.98
CA ASP A 71 -18.40 2.84 1.30
C ASP A 71 -16.94 3.01 0.84
N HIS A 72 -16.01 2.37 1.56
CA HIS A 72 -14.57 2.56 1.43
C HIS A 72 -13.79 1.24 1.32
N ALA A 73 -14.38 0.20 0.73
CA ALA A 73 -13.78 -1.15 0.60
C ALA A 73 -12.43 -1.19 -0.11
N TYR A 74 -12.17 -0.32 -1.08
CA TYR A 74 -11.02 -0.41 -1.97
C TYR A 74 -10.16 0.86 -1.92
N LEU A 75 -8.89 0.68 -1.55
CA LEU A 75 -7.89 1.74 -1.43
C LEU A 75 -6.73 1.52 -2.43
N ASP A 76 -6.11 2.61 -2.91
CA ASP A 76 -4.87 2.51 -3.68
C ASP A 76 -3.67 2.27 -2.74
N ARG A 77 -2.88 1.24 -3.03
CA ARG A 77 -1.71 0.88 -2.23
C ARG A 77 -0.72 2.02 -2.10
N GLY A 78 -0.50 2.81 -3.16
CA GLY A 78 0.42 3.95 -3.12
C GLY A 78 0.03 4.99 -2.07
N LEU A 79 -1.27 5.25 -1.89
CA LEU A 79 -1.77 6.16 -0.87
C LEU A 79 -1.61 5.58 0.55
N VAL A 80 -1.90 4.29 0.73
CA VAL A 80 -1.65 3.58 2.00
C VAL A 80 -0.17 3.68 2.39
N LEU A 81 0.74 3.44 1.44
CA LEU A 81 2.18 3.50 1.70
C LEU A 81 2.70 4.93 1.91
N ALA A 82 2.07 5.93 1.30
CA ALA A 82 2.38 7.34 1.57
C ALA A 82 2.03 7.75 3.02
N MET A 83 1.14 6.98 3.68
CA MET A 83 0.74 7.15 5.07
C MET A 83 1.30 6.06 6.00
N ALA A 84 2.35 5.34 5.56
CA ALA A 84 2.91 4.20 6.30
C ALA A 84 3.28 4.56 7.75
N ASP A 85 3.93 5.70 7.97
CA ASP A 85 4.33 6.14 9.31
C ASP A 85 3.12 6.35 10.25
N GLN A 86 2.02 6.93 9.75
CA GLN A 86 0.79 7.14 10.51
C GLN A 86 0.07 5.82 10.82
N LEU A 87 0.21 4.83 9.93
CA LEU A 87 -0.32 3.48 10.08
C LEU A 87 0.60 2.57 10.93
N GLY A 88 1.75 3.07 11.38
CA GLY A 88 2.75 2.28 12.10
C GLY A 88 3.41 1.19 11.24
N ILE A 89 3.41 1.34 9.91
CA ILE A 89 4.01 0.37 8.97
C ILE A 89 5.48 0.71 8.77
N GLY A 90 6.37 -0.10 9.33
CA GLY A 90 7.80 0.00 9.15
C GLY A 90 8.27 -0.39 7.74
N GLN A 91 9.48 0.06 7.39
CA GLN A 91 10.11 -0.11 6.08
C GLN A 91 10.12 -1.56 5.56
N PHE A 92 10.26 -2.54 6.45
CA PHE A 92 10.43 -3.96 6.07
C PHE A 92 9.14 -4.78 6.11
N GLU A 93 8.05 -4.22 6.64
CA GLU A 93 6.78 -4.95 6.81
C GLU A 93 6.15 -5.32 5.47
N GLN A 94 6.43 -4.56 4.42
CA GLN A 94 5.79 -4.69 3.11
C GLN A 94 6.36 -5.83 2.24
N HIS A 95 7.46 -6.45 2.66
CA HIS A 95 8.19 -7.44 1.87
C HIS A 95 7.82 -8.89 2.17
N ARG A 96 7.01 -9.13 3.21
CA ARG A 96 6.67 -10.48 3.68
C ARG A 96 5.26 -10.51 4.25
N THR A 97 4.49 -11.53 3.91
CA THR A 97 3.14 -11.77 4.41
C THR A 97 3.23 -12.09 5.89
N HIS A 98 2.57 -11.27 6.70
CA HIS A 98 2.53 -11.36 8.15
C HIS A 98 1.19 -10.77 8.64
N TRP A 99 0.90 -10.95 9.93
CA TRP A 99 -0.23 -10.30 10.58
C TRP A 99 0.29 -9.31 11.61
N ALA A 100 -0.21 -8.08 11.57
CA ALA A 100 0.11 -7.04 12.53
C ALA A 100 -1.18 -6.41 13.07
N ILE A 101 -1.17 -6.11 14.36
CA ILE A 101 -2.24 -5.42 15.08
C ILE A 101 -1.58 -4.13 15.58
N LYS A 102 -2.08 -2.99 15.13
CA LYS A 102 -1.48 -1.69 15.39
C LYS A 102 -2.32 -0.93 16.40
N ASP A 103 -1.66 -0.18 17.28
CA ASP A 103 -2.31 0.68 18.28
C ASP A 103 -2.60 2.04 17.64
N GLY A 104 -3.67 2.11 16.87
CA GLY A 104 -4.03 3.32 16.12
C GLY A 104 -5.37 3.24 15.42
N VAL A 105 -5.72 4.34 14.74
CA VAL A 105 -6.91 4.44 13.91
C VAL A 105 -6.50 4.61 12.46
N LEU A 106 -7.30 4.10 11.53
CA LEU A 106 -7.09 4.37 10.12
C LEU A 106 -7.27 5.88 9.86
N PRO A 107 -6.31 6.57 9.21
CA PRO A 107 -6.44 7.99 8.92
C PRO A 107 -7.69 8.28 8.10
N LEU A 108 -8.52 9.24 8.54
CA LEU A 108 -9.74 9.61 7.81
C LEU A 108 -9.44 10.03 6.36
N ALA A 109 -8.37 10.80 6.17
CA ALA A 109 -7.91 11.22 4.84
C ALA A 109 -7.55 10.03 3.93
N LEU A 110 -7.18 8.87 4.47
CA LEU A 110 -7.00 7.64 3.67
C LEU A 110 -8.37 7.07 3.29
N LEU A 111 -9.27 6.93 4.26
CA LEU A 111 -10.60 6.36 4.05
C LEU A 111 -11.43 7.15 3.03
N GLU A 112 -11.34 8.48 3.05
CA GLU A 112 -12.00 9.37 2.08
C GLU A 112 -11.58 9.11 0.62
N THR A 113 -10.42 8.48 0.39
CA THR A 113 -9.98 8.06 -0.95
C THR A 113 -10.53 6.71 -1.38
N GLY A 114 -11.10 5.96 -0.45
CA GLY A 114 -11.63 4.62 -0.68
C GLY A 114 -12.96 4.62 -1.41
N THR A 115 -13.19 3.54 -2.16
CA THR A 115 -14.44 3.33 -2.92
C THR A 115 -15.13 2.04 -2.51
N ALA A 116 -16.47 2.05 -2.54
CA ALA A 116 -17.33 0.89 -2.28
C ALA A 116 -17.08 -0.26 -3.26
N GLU A 117 -16.96 0.09 -4.54
CA GLU A 117 -16.72 -0.86 -5.61
C GLU A 117 -15.28 -0.78 -6.10
N ARG A 118 -14.78 -1.92 -6.58
CA ARG A 118 -13.47 -1.95 -7.21
C ARG A 118 -13.56 -1.21 -8.53
N VAL A 119 -12.90 -0.05 -8.61
CA VAL A 119 -12.70 0.65 -9.87
C VAL A 119 -11.96 -0.27 -10.84
N GLN A 120 -12.68 -0.82 -11.81
CA GLN A 120 -12.06 -1.62 -12.86
C GLN A 120 -11.30 -0.67 -13.79
N ARG A 121 -9.98 -0.60 -13.63
CA ARG A 121 -9.14 0.05 -14.63
C ARG A 121 -9.13 -0.81 -15.89
N THR A 122 -9.84 -0.36 -16.90
CA THR A 122 -9.79 -1.01 -18.22
C THR A 122 -8.37 -0.91 -18.78
N VAL A 123 -7.98 -1.87 -19.61
CA VAL A 123 -6.68 -1.86 -20.33
C VAL A 123 -6.46 -0.52 -21.04
N ARG A 124 -7.53 0.09 -21.56
CA ARG A 124 -7.48 1.39 -22.22
C ARG A 124 -7.05 2.52 -21.28
N ILE A 125 -7.58 2.55 -20.05
CA ILE A 125 -7.21 3.57 -19.05
C ILE A 125 -5.74 3.39 -18.67
N VAL A 126 -5.32 2.15 -18.38
CA VAL A 126 -3.92 1.86 -18.00
C VAL A 126 -2.96 2.22 -19.15
N ALA A 127 -3.31 1.88 -20.39
CA ALA A 127 -2.52 2.23 -21.55
C ALA A 127 -2.42 3.74 -21.75
N ALA A 128 -3.52 4.48 -21.53
CA ALA A 128 -3.53 5.94 -21.63
C ALA A 128 -2.65 6.59 -20.56
N GLU A 129 -2.75 6.15 -19.30
CA GLU A 129 -1.90 6.60 -18.19
C GLU A 129 -0.42 6.31 -18.47
N TYR A 130 -0.10 5.11 -18.97
CA TYR A 130 1.26 4.74 -19.34
C TYR A 130 1.82 5.63 -20.45
N VAL A 131 1.04 5.88 -21.51
CA VAL A 131 1.44 6.76 -22.60
C VAL A 131 1.66 8.20 -22.11
N ALA A 132 0.80 8.70 -21.21
CA ALA A 132 0.96 10.02 -20.61
C ALA A 132 2.25 10.11 -19.78
N ALA A 133 2.45 9.18 -18.84
CA ALA A 133 3.65 9.13 -18.01
C ALA A 133 4.93 9.01 -18.84
N ARG A 134 4.90 8.20 -19.91
CA ARG A 134 6.05 8.06 -20.81
C ARG A 134 6.36 9.36 -21.55
N ARG A 135 5.33 10.09 -22.02
CA ARG A 135 5.50 11.38 -22.68
C ARG A 135 6.11 12.43 -21.75
N GLU A 136 5.67 12.47 -20.48
CA GLU A 136 6.23 13.36 -19.46
C GLU A 136 7.70 13.05 -19.19
N LEU A 137 8.05 11.76 -19.01
CA LEU A 137 9.43 11.32 -18.85
C LEU A 137 10.29 11.75 -20.04
N ASP A 138 9.83 11.48 -21.27
CA ASP A 138 10.57 11.84 -22.48
C ASP A 138 10.71 13.37 -22.61
N ALA A 139 9.71 14.15 -22.20
CA ALA A 139 9.77 15.61 -22.18
C ALA A 139 10.80 16.14 -21.16
N GLY A 140 10.79 15.59 -19.94
CA GLY A 140 11.77 15.90 -18.91
C GLY A 140 13.19 15.59 -19.36
N MET A 141 13.40 14.43 -19.98
CA MET A 141 14.71 14.03 -20.54
C MET A 141 15.19 14.99 -21.64
N ARG A 142 14.30 15.42 -22.54
CA ARG A 142 14.64 16.45 -23.55
C ARG A 142 15.01 17.77 -22.92
N GLN A 143 14.31 18.19 -21.86
CA GLN A 143 14.61 19.42 -21.14
C GLN A 143 15.97 19.35 -20.44
N ALA A 144 16.26 18.25 -19.75
CA ALA A 144 17.55 18.02 -19.11
C ALA A 144 18.70 18.05 -20.12
N ARG A 145 18.53 17.38 -21.27
CA ARG A 145 19.53 17.41 -22.36
C ARG A 145 19.81 18.82 -22.87
N ARG A 146 18.77 19.61 -23.15
CA ARG A 146 18.92 21.01 -23.59
C ARG A 146 19.62 21.88 -22.54
N PHE A 147 19.35 21.64 -21.27
CA PHE A 147 20.02 22.34 -20.18
C PHE A 147 21.53 22.03 -20.17
N ILE A 148 21.90 20.75 -20.26
CA ILE A 148 23.31 20.32 -20.33
C ILE A 148 24.01 20.92 -21.55
N GLU A 149 23.40 20.86 -22.74
CA GLU A 149 23.97 21.41 -23.97
C GLU A 149 24.18 22.93 -23.86
N ARG A 150 23.22 23.66 -23.29
CA ARG A 150 23.34 25.11 -23.07
C ARG A 150 24.44 25.43 -22.06
N PHE A 151 24.49 24.69 -20.95
CA PHE A 151 25.48 24.89 -19.90
C PHE A 151 26.90 24.60 -20.40
N ALA A 152 27.09 23.52 -21.15
CA ALA A 152 28.36 23.16 -21.77
C ALA A 152 28.85 24.24 -22.75
N LYS A 153 27.96 24.80 -23.57
CA LYS A 153 28.29 25.91 -24.48
C LYS A 153 28.74 27.16 -23.72
N GLN A 154 28.04 27.50 -22.64
CA GLN A 154 28.36 28.67 -21.83
C GLN A 154 29.72 28.53 -21.10
N LEU A 155 30.08 27.32 -20.66
CA LEU A 155 31.40 27.05 -20.08
C LEU A 155 32.53 27.15 -21.12
N LEU A 156 32.31 26.66 -22.35
CA LEU A 156 33.28 26.79 -23.44
C LEU A 156 33.48 28.25 -23.85
N ASP A 157 32.40 29.04 -23.94
CA ASP A 157 32.47 30.47 -24.26
C ASP A 157 33.22 31.27 -23.18
N LEU A 158 33.08 30.90 -21.89
CA LEU A 158 33.84 31.52 -20.79
C LEU A 158 35.33 31.17 -20.81
N SER A 159 35.70 29.98 -21.29
CA SER A 159 37.10 29.54 -21.39
C SER A 159 37.89 30.17 -22.54
N LEU A 160 37.20 30.84 -23.48
CA LEU A 160 37.81 31.57 -24.61
C LEU A 160 38.05 33.06 -24.32
N LEU A 161 37.66 33.53 -23.13
CA LEU A 161 37.78 34.93 -22.68
C LEU A 161 38.87 35.13 -21.61
N GLN A 162 39.67 34.09 -21.31
CA GLN A 162 40.86 34.15 -20.44
C GLN A 162 42.12 33.90 -21.28
#